data_AF-A0A1Y1YZC5-F1
#
_entry.id   AF-A0A1Y1YZC5-F1
#
_cell.length_a   1.000
_cell.length_b   1.000
_cell.length_c   1.000
_cell.angle_alpha   90.00
_cell.angle_beta   90.00
_cell.angle_gamma   90.00
#
_symmetry.space_group_name_H-M   'P 1'
#
loop_
_entity.id
_entity.type
_entity.pdbx_description
1 polymer ?
#
loop_
_entity_poly.entity_id
_entity_poly.type
_entity_poly.pdbx_seq_one_letter_code
_entity_poly.pdbx_strand_id
1 'polypeptide(L)'
;RTALKDTSLPTGGGATGTSPVGILAGKSIIIILDSVHRRTDIFGPDASIFNPHRWDNKWKPNWTTYPFNRGVRVCLGKSLALTEVNFVLFGLLQAFKRIE
;
A
#
# COMPACT_ATOMS: atom_id res chain seq x y z
N ARG A 1 -12.44 -2.92 -8.83
CA ARG A 1 -13.65 -3.76 -8.64
C ARG A 1 -14.79 -3.09 -9.39
N THR A 2 -15.80 -3.83 -9.85
CA THR A 2 -16.99 -3.24 -10.49
C THR A 2 -18.21 -3.58 -9.65
N ALA A 3 -19.09 -2.60 -9.42
CA ALA A 3 -20.33 -2.81 -8.68
C ALA A 3 -21.27 -3.69 -9.51
N LEU A 4 -21.69 -4.83 -8.94
CA LEU A 4 -22.60 -5.77 -9.62
C LEU A 4 -24.07 -5.34 -9.51
N LYS A 5 -24.38 -4.52 -8.50
CA LYS A 5 -25.68 -3.91 -8.25
C LYS A 5 -25.44 -2.52 -7.65
N ASP A 6 -26.46 -1.69 -7.64
CA ASP A 6 -26.43 -0.42 -6.92
C ASP A 6 -26.04 -0.67 -5.46
N THR A 7 -25.04 0.06 -5.00
CA THR A 7 -24.43 -0.13 -3.69
C THR A 7 -23.83 1.20 -3.21
N SER A 8 -23.17 1.18 -2.06
CA SER A 8 -22.49 2.35 -1.54
C SER A 8 -21.16 1.97 -0.88
N LEU A 9 -20.20 2.90 -0.93
CA LEU A 9 -19.09 2.89 0.01
C LEU A 9 -19.54 3.52 1.32
N PRO A 10 -19.08 3.02 2.48
CA PRO A 10 -19.51 3.52 3.77
C PRO A 10 -19.03 4.97 4.04
N THR A 11 -17.92 5.39 3.42
CA THR A 11 -17.32 6.71 3.59
C THR A 11 -16.75 7.22 2.25
N GLY A 12 -16.37 8.50 2.21
CA GLY A 12 -15.78 9.17 1.04
C GLY A 12 -16.59 10.34 0.48
N GLY A 13 -17.82 10.55 0.97
CA GLY A 13 -18.73 11.60 0.52
C GLY A 13 -18.92 12.72 1.54
N GLY A 14 -19.64 13.77 1.14
CA GLY A 14 -19.90 14.95 1.97
C GLY A 14 -18.67 15.86 2.14
N ALA A 15 -18.86 17.02 2.79
CA ALA A 15 -17.79 18.02 2.97
C ALA A 15 -16.61 17.50 3.83
N THR A 16 -16.87 16.55 4.72
CA THR A 16 -15.89 15.95 5.63
C THR A 16 -15.36 14.60 5.15
N GLY A 17 -15.85 14.07 4.03
CA GLY A 17 -15.46 12.75 3.51
C GLY A 17 -15.97 11.55 4.34
N THR A 18 -16.86 11.76 5.30
CA THR A 18 -17.38 10.69 6.19
C THR A 18 -18.73 10.14 5.77
N SER A 19 -19.44 10.80 4.84
CA SER A 19 -20.75 10.32 4.38
C SER A 19 -20.60 9.18 3.36
N PRO A 20 -21.63 8.32 3.20
CA PRO A 20 -21.64 7.29 2.18
C PRO A 20 -21.55 7.84 0.76
N VAL A 21 -20.96 7.06 -0.14
CA VAL A 21 -20.89 7.37 -1.58
C VAL A 21 -21.68 6.32 -2.35
N GLY A 22 -22.76 6.74 -3.03
CA GLY A 22 -23.54 5.86 -3.90
C GLY A 22 -22.76 5.44 -5.14
N ILE A 23 -22.86 4.16 -5.51
CA ILE A 23 -22.19 3.56 -6.66
C ILE A 23 -23.21 2.74 -7.43
N LEU A 24 -23.50 3.17 -8.65
CA LEU A 24 -24.41 2.46 -9.55
C LEU A 24 -23.79 1.17 -10.08
N ALA A 25 -24.65 0.20 -10.40
CA ALA A 25 -24.27 -1.03 -11.07
C ALA A 25 -23.46 -0.74 -12.35
N GLY A 26 -22.46 -1.57 -12.61
CA GLY A 26 -21.56 -1.44 -13.75
C GLY A 26 -20.44 -0.40 -13.58
N LYS A 27 -20.43 0.40 -12.50
CA LYS A 27 -19.33 1.36 -12.25
C LYS A 27 -18.12 0.68 -11.63
N SER A 28 -16.94 1.04 -12.13
CA SER A 28 -15.65 0.55 -11.63
C SER A 28 -15.08 1.47 -10.55
N ILE A 29 -14.52 0.83 -9.52
CA ILE A 29 -13.80 1.43 -8.41
C ILE A 29 -12.34 1.01 -8.53
N ILE A 30 -11.44 1.99 -8.58
CA ILE A 30 -10.01 1.80 -8.68
C ILE A 30 -9.36 2.29 -7.38
N ILE A 31 -8.41 1.53 -6.85
CA ILE A 31 -7.59 1.95 -5.72
C ILE A 31 -6.27 2.44 -6.29
N ILE A 32 -5.92 3.70 -6.03
CA ILE A 32 -4.65 4.29 -6.44
C ILE A 32 -3.69 4.16 -5.25
N LEU A 33 -2.89 3.10 -5.26
CA LEU A 33 -2.00 2.78 -4.14
C LEU A 33 -0.93 3.87 -3.93
N ASP A 34 -0.41 4.45 -5.01
CA ASP A 34 0.58 5.52 -4.96
C ASP A 34 0.07 6.73 -4.16
N SER A 35 -1.19 7.15 -4.37
CA SER A 35 -1.81 8.24 -3.61
C SER A 35 -1.89 7.96 -2.11
N VAL A 36 -2.02 6.69 -1.70
CA VAL A 36 -2.00 6.33 -0.27
C VAL A 36 -0.56 6.33 0.25
N HIS A 37 0.38 5.75 -0.49
CA HIS A 37 1.79 5.60 -0.05
C HIS A 37 2.56 6.92 -0.01
N ARG A 38 2.08 7.98 -0.68
CA ARG A 38 2.68 9.32 -0.66
C ARG A 38 1.99 10.32 0.27
N ARG A 39 0.99 9.89 1.03
CA ARG A 39 0.27 10.77 1.96
C ARG A 39 1.16 11.22 3.11
N THR A 40 1.41 12.52 3.19
CA THR A 40 2.28 13.11 4.20
C THR A 40 1.68 13.08 5.61
N ASP A 41 0.35 13.05 5.72
CA ASP A 41 -0.36 12.90 6.98
C ASP A 41 -0.22 11.49 7.59
N ILE A 42 0.08 10.48 6.76
CA ILE A 42 0.32 9.10 7.20
C ILE A 42 1.82 8.82 7.35
N PHE A 43 2.60 9.14 6.31
CA PHE A 43 4.01 8.75 6.20
C PHE A 43 5.00 9.82 6.64
N GLY A 44 4.52 11.01 7.01
CA GLY A 44 5.33 12.15 7.40
C GLY A 44 5.64 13.09 6.22
N PRO A 45 6.25 14.26 6.49
CA PRO A 45 6.57 15.25 5.46
C PRO A 45 7.52 14.72 4.39
N ASP A 46 8.30 13.69 4.71
CA ASP A 46 9.25 13.03 3.81
C ASP A 46 8.63 11.84 3.04
N ALA A 47 7.29 11.72 2.94
CA ALA A 47 6.61 10.57 2.33
C ALA A 47 7.05 10.25 0.88
N SER A 48 7.52 11.26 0.14
CA SER A 48 8.04 11.09 -1.23
C SER A 48 9.52 10.74 -1.31
N ILE A 49 10.22 10.70 -0.18
CA ILE A 49 11.68 10.48 -0.09
C ILE A 49 11.95 9.03 0.32
N PHE A 50 12.92 8.40 -0.34
CA PHE A 50 13.42 7.10 0.10
C PHE A 50 14.14 7.27 1.45
N ASN A 51 13.59 6.65 2.49
CA ASN A 51 14.12 6.69 3.84
C ASN A 51 14.20 5.25 4.36
N PRO A 52 15.39 4.62 4.38
CA PRO A 52 15.53 3.23 4.84
C PRO A 52 15.16 3.07 6.32
N HIS A 53 15.27 4.15 7.11
CA HIS A 53 14.97 4.18 8.54
C HIS A 53 13.50 4.48 8.87
N ARG A 54 12.63 4.60 7.84
CA ARG A 54 11.22 5.00 8.01
C ARG A 54 10.46 4.10 9.00
N TRP A 55 10.86 2.84 9.11
CA TRP A 55 10.14 1.83 9.89
C TRP A 55 10.82 1.49 11.23
N ASP A 56 12.03 1.98 11.49
CA ASP A 56 12.88 1.58 12.62
C ASP A 56 12.19 1.72 13.99
N ASN A 57 11.42 2.79 14.17
CA ASN A 57 10.73 3.10 15.43
C ASN A 57 9.19 3.13 15.31
N LYS A 58 8.65 2.77 14.13
CA LYS A 58 7.25 3.01 13.77
C LYS A 58 6.63 1.92 12.90
N TRP A 59 7.09 0.67 12.95
CA TRP A 59 6.31 -0.42 12.38
C TRP A 59 5.03 -0.63 13.19
N LYS A 60 4.00 0.16 12.86
CA LYS A 60 2.62 -0.19 13.19
C LYS A 60 2.11 -1.01 12.01
N PRO A 61 1.53 -2.20 12.22
CA PRO A 61 0.70 -2.84 11.21
C PRO A 61 -0.51 -1.94 10.95
N ASN A 62 -0.33 -0.90 10.14
CA ASN A 62 -1.35 0.04 9.78
C ASN A 62 -2.01 -0.41 8.48
N TRP A 63 -3.32 -0.13 8.38
CA TRP A 63 -4.11 -0.29 7.16
C TRP A 63 -3.77 0.79 6.13
N THR A 64 -2.51 1.21 6.02
CA THR A 64 -2.08 2.26 5.09
C THR A 64 -0.90 1.80 4.23
N THR A 65 -0.18 0.75 4.65
CA THR A 65 0.88 0.13 3.86
C THR A 65 0.35 -1.13 3.14
N TYR A 66 0.38 -1.10 1.80
CA TYR A 66 -0.24 -2.10 0.91
C TYR A 66 0.67 -2.55 -0.27
N PRO A 67 1.97 -2.84 -0.07
CA PRO A 67 2.88 -3.17 -1.19
C PRO A 67 2.48 -4.44 -1.95
N PHE A 68 1.76 -5.34 -1.28
CA PHE A 68 1.24 -6.59 -1.86
C PHE A 68 -0.29 -6.64 -1.83
N ASN A 69 -0.97 -5.47 -1.78
CA ASN A 69 -2.40 -5.38 -1.44
C ASN A 69 -2.73 -6.02 -0.07
N ARG A 70 -4.03 -6.18 0.23
CA ARG A 70 -4.54 -6.84 1.45
C ARG A 70 -5.88 -7.55 1.17
N GLY A 71 -6.34 -8.32 2.15
CA GLY A 71 -7.61 -9.05 2.10
C GLY A 71 -7.60 -10.14 1.04
N VAL A 72 -8.77 -10.42 0.45
CA VAL A 72 -8.96 -11.48 -0.57
C VAL A 72 -8.19 -11.25 -1.88
N ARG A 73 -7.51 -10.11 -2.03
CA ARG A 73 -6.66 -9.76 -3.19
C ARG A 73 -5.21 -9.49 -2.78
N VAL A 74 -4.77 -9.97 -1.62
CA VAL A 74 -3.36 -9.97 -1.27
C VAL A 74 -2.57 -10.82 -2.28
N CYS A 75 -1.37 -10.39 -2.64
CA CYS A 75 -0.49 -11.19 -3.48
C CYS A 75 -0.21 -12.54 -2.81
N LEU A 76 -0.60 -13.63 -3.47
CA LEU A 76 -0.39 -14.99 -2.97
C LEU A 76 1.12 -15.31 -2.84
N GLY A 77 1.93 -14.75 -3.74
CA GLY A 77 3.38 -14.88 -3.74
C GLY A 77 4.11 -13.93 -2.79
N LYS A 78 3.41 -13.17 -1.93
CA LYS A 78 4.05 -12.18 -1.03
C LYS A 78 5.24 -12.77 -0.27
N SER A 79 5.05 -13.92 0.36
CA SER A 79 6.10 -14.55 1.17
C SER A 79 7.28 -15.00 0.31
N LEU A 80 7.01 -15.58 -0.86
CA LEU A 80 8.06 -15.99 -1.81
C LEU A 80 8.86 -14.78 -2.29
N ALA A 81 8.18 -13.74 -2.76
CA ALA A 81 8.83 -12.53 -3.27
C ALA A 81 9.73 -11.87 -2.21
N LEU A 82 9.27 -11.79 -0.95
CA LEU A 82 10.09 -11.27 0.13
C LEU A 82 11.32 -12.16 0.42
N THR A 83 11.15 -13.47 0.37
CA THR A 83 12.27 -14.42 0.52
C THR A 83 13.29 -14.27 -0.60
N GLU A 84 12.84 -14.17 -1.86
CA GLU A 84 13.72 -14.01 -3.02
C GLU A 84 14.47 -12.67 -2.97
N VAL A 85 13.80 -11.58 -2.64
CA VAL A 85 14.44 -10.26 -2.45
C VAL A 85 15.52 -10.33 -1.38
N ASN A 86 15.22 -10.96 -0.24
CA ASN A 86 16.20 -11.13 0.83
C ASN A 86 17.38 -11.98 0.37
N PHE A 87 17.12 -13.11 -0.31
CA PHE A 87 18.16 -14.00 -0.81
C PHE A 87 19.12 -13.29 -1.77
N VAL A 88 18.59 -12.54 -2.73
CA VAL A 88 19.39 -11.74 -3.67
C VAL A 88 20.17 -10.66 -2.93
N LEU A 89 19.52 -9.92 -2.02
CA LEU A 89 20.18 -8.86 -1.26
C LEU A 89 21.36 -9.38 -0.43
N PHE A 90 21.16 -10.49 0.30
CA PHE A 90 22.25 -11.11 1.05
C PHE A 90 23.34 -11.68 0.14
N GLY A 91 22.97 -12.24 -1.01
CA GLY A 91 23.93 -12.70 -2.01
C GLY A 91 24.82 -11.57 -2.52
N LEU A 92 24.23 -10.40 -2.83
CA LEU A 92 24.97 -9.21 -3.23
C LEU A 92 25.92 -8.72 -2.12
N LEU A 93 25.43 -8.64 -0.88
CA LEU A 93 26.25 -8.19 0.26
C LEU A 93 27.42 -9.14 0.58
N GLN A 94 27.28 -10.44 0.26
CA GLN A 94 28.36 -11.41 0.44
C GLN A 94 29.36 -11.39 -0.73
N ALA A 95 28.88 -11.17 -1.95
CA ALA A 95 29.73 -11.19 -3.15
C ALA A 95 30.62 -9.94 -3.28
N PHE A 96 30.15 -8.79 -2.78
CA PHE A 96 30.82 -7.51 -2.96
C PHE A 96 31.25 -6.90 -1.63
N LYS A 97 32.51 -6.44 -1.54
CA LYS A 97 33.05 -5.82 -0.33
C LYS A 97 32.54 -4.39 -0.10
N ARG A 98 32.06 -3.70 -1.13
CA ARG A 98 31.58 -2.31 -1.11
C ARG A 98 30.49 -2.11 -2.17
N ILE A 99 29.59 -1.16 -1.92
CA ILE A 99 28.60 -0.64 -2.87
C ILE A 99 28.97 0.84 -3.08
N GLU A 100 29.07 1.28 -4.33
CA GLU A 100 29.39 2.66 -4.74
C GLU A 100 28.19 3.31 -5.43
#